data_AF-A0AAU7CSG2-F1
#
_entry.id   AF-A0AAU7CSG2-F1
#
_cell.length_a   1.000
_cell.length_b   1.000
_cell.length_c   1.000
_cell.angle_alpha   90.00
_cell.angle_beta   90.00
_cell.angle_gamma   90.00
#
_symmetry.space_group_name_H-M   'P 1'
#
loop_
_entity.id
_entity.type
_entity.pdbx_description
1 polymer ?
#
loop_
_entity_poly.entity_id
_entity_poly.type
_entity_poly.pdbx_seq_one_letter_code
_entity_poly.pdbx_strand_id
1 'polypeptide(L)'
;MWPSIVLLGVLPLTLEAQQTTPLAEGVDTAQKSNEATKKAAQVPAEKEAEAVAEEQGSEATTASVEIFVDPNAVKANENTFPQLPSSTLNPRQVREIEAMAKGGTIDRDLIQKYVNKFTADLTNRSFIKGLFAPDEGLSPSSAAAVGFRDASFNLSNPIELAKRANNAAFLKLYTESLLAVAPKLLKNHLLARLETAILLGKTGSPEAIETFIAQLNDKEQTTWVKIWSARGIVNILQTATGGYQDLPGGPTLTAKAAHALVDWLADKDLPWPAQLRALEALGALRMAADPRAQAKLEMASAAMQVLADPTTRLEVRAQAFWTLGMMRVNQANGKFNYKLVAYYGGEVAAELGERILATYDANIALAQTYAAPLLYQIYPAFYGVEGAREAGLLRMPSLGNNRGYVEQLGNVIKPVAKSAVELFKAPKGNREKLAKDLSDKVAALKSFLDKNVPDDKEFGGKQFPLKAQIADVRAEDPKVVGAVRGK
;
A
#
# COMPACT_ATOMS: atom_id res chain seq x y z
N MET A 1 8.08 -14.34 22.04
CA MET A 1 8.80 -14.37 20.75
C MET A 1 8.09 -13.42 19.77
N TRP A 2 8.43 -12.14 19.75
CA TRP A 2 8.41 -11.39 18.49
C TRP A 2 9.76 -11.66 17.84
N PRO A 3 9.81 -12.06 16.56
CA PRO A 3 11.07 -12.27 15.89
C PRO A 3 11.77 -10.91 15.77
N SER A 4 13.06 -10.95 15.46
CA SER A 4 13.84 -9.83 14.95
C SER A 4 13.01 -8.87 14.09
N ILE A 5 13.40 -7.60 14.01
CA ILE A 5 12.87 -6.60 13.08
C ILE A 5 13.00 -7.15 11.64
N VAL A 6 12.06 -8.00 11.28
CA VAL A 6 11.90 -8.70 10.02
C VAL A 6 10.79 -7.94 9.36
N LEU A 7 11.05 -7.42 8.16
CA LEU A 7 10.01 -7.09 7.21
C LEU A 7 9.24 -8.38 6.87
N LEU A 8 8.33 -8.77 7.76
CA LEU A 8 7.33 -9.78 7.47
C LEU A 8 6.39 -9.13 6.47
N GLY A 9 6.71 -9.29 5.20
CA GLY A 9 5.83 -8.97 4.08
C GLY A 9 4.66 -9.95 4.02
N VAL A 10 3.94 -10.13 5.12
CA VAL A 10 2.61 -10.71 5.09
C VAL A 10 1.67 -9.53 4.88
N LEU A 11 1.39 -9.22 3.61
CA LEU A 11 0.18 -8.47 3.29
C LEU A 11 -0.99 -9.41 3.62
N PRO A 12 -1.83 -9.15 4.64
CA PRO A 12 -3.19 -9.65 4.58
C PRO A 12 -3.87 -8.82 3.50
N LEU A 13 -3.71 -9.21 2.24
CA LEU A 13 -4.73 -8.94 1.22
C LEU A 13 -5.89 -9.90 1.51
N THR A 14 -6.44 -9.84 2.72
CA THR A 14 -7.74 -10.46 2.98
C THR A 14 -8.74 -9.60 2.25
N LEU A 15 -9.42 -10.20 1.26
CA LEU A 15 -10.52 -9.60 0.50
C LEU A 15 -11.59 -8.93 1.39
N GLU A 16 -11.64 -9.25 2.68
CA GLU A 16 -12.63 -8.76 3.63
C GLU A 16 -12.39 -7.33 4.13
N ALA A 17 -11.16 -6.80 4.09
CA ALA A 17 -10.86 -5.49 4.70
C ALA A 17 -11.15 -4.27 3.79
N GLN A 18 -11.55 -4.48 2.53
CA GLN A 18 -11.90 -3.41 1.59
C GLN A 18 -13.11 -3.81 0.73
N GLN A 19 -14.26 -4.06 1.35
CA GLN A 19 -15.53 -4.08 0.63
C GLN A 19 -15.92 -2.65 0.23
N THR A 20 -15.30 -2.12 -0.81
CA THR A 20 -15.99 -1.17 -1.70
C THR A 20 -16.72 -2.00 -2.74
N THR A 21 -18.03 -1.82 -2.79
CA THR A 21 -19.01 -2.50 -3.62
C THR A 21 -18.51 -2.82 -5.04
N PRO A 22 -18.60 -4.07 -5.53
CA PRO A 22 -18.41 -4.35 -6.94
C PRO A 22 -19.64 -3.91 -7.75
N LEU A 23 -19.37 -3.16 -8.82
CA LEU A 23 -20.14 -2.94 -10.05
C LEU A 23 -21.61 -3.43 -10.05
N ALA A 24 -22.55 -2.49 -9.92
CA ALA A 24 -23.89 -2.64 -10.47
C ALA A 24 -23.99 -1.81 -11.76
N GLU A 25 -24.16 -2.49 -12.89
CA GLU A 25 -24.58 -1.88 -14.15
C GLU A 25 -26.02 -1.37 -14.00
N GLY A 26 -26.27 -0.14 -14.45
CA GLY A 26 -27.57 0.52 -14.36
C GLY A 26 -28.65 -0.24 -15.12
N VAL A 27 -29.73 -0.59 -14.42
CA VAL A 27 -31.01 -0.93 -15.02
C VAL A 27 -32.02 0.06 -14.50
N ASP A 28 -32.52 0.89 -15.42
CA ASP A 28 -33.69 1.74 -15.26
C ASP A 28 -34.86 0.96 -14.68
N THR A 29 -35.44 1.43 -13.58
CA THR A 29 -36.85 1.14 -13.27
C THR A 29 -37.46 2.25 -12.44
N ALA A 30 -38.42 2.94 -13.05
CA ALA A 30 -39.37 3.80 -12.37
C ALA A 30 -40.50 2.97 -11.75
N GLN A 31 -40.84 3.30 -10.50
CA GLN A 31 -42.18 3.32 -9.88
C GLN A 31 -43.13 2.10 -10.06
N LYS A 32 -43.42 1.39 -8.95
CA LYS A 32 -44.66 1.56 -8.15
C LYS A 32 -44.77 0.57 -6.97
N SER A 33 -45.24 1.13 -5.86
CA SER A 33 -45.81 0.58 -4.62
C SER A 33 -46.66 -0.70 -4.73
N ASN A 34 -46.62 -1.62 -3.75
CA ASN A 34 -47.55 -1.62 -2.60
C ASN A 34 -47.32 -2.75 -1.58
N GLU A 35 -47.82 -2.50 -0.36
CA GLU A 35 -47.85 -3.31 0.87
C GLU A 35 -48.45 -4.73 0.75
N ALA A 36 -48.01 -5.65 1.64
CA ALA A 36 -48.83 -6.21 2.75
C ALA A 36 -48.48 -7.67 3.15
N THR A 37 -47.86 -7.79 4.33
CA THR A 37 -48.26 -8.64 5.49
C THR A 37 -48.33 -10.19 5.46
N LYS A 38 -47.55 -10.80 6.40
CA LYS A 38 -47.76 -12.07 7.20
C LYS A 38 -47.80 -13.40 6.41
N LYS A 39 -47.20 -14.51 6.86
CA LYS A 39 -47.22 -15.13 8.20
C LYS A 39 -46.16 -16.25 8.29
N ALA A 40 -45.73 -16.55 9.50
CA ALA A 40 -44.74 -17.55 9.89
C ALA A 40 -45.15 -19.02 9.66
N ALA A 41 -44.14 -19.87 9.48
CA ALA A 41 -44.11 -21.24 10.00
C ALA A 41 -42.65 -21.70 10.15
N GLN A 42 -42.37 -22.45 11.22
CA GLN A 42 -41.07 -22.80 11.75
C GLN A 42 -40.96 -24.33 11.84
N VAL A 43 -39.75 -24.87 11.62
CA VAL A 43 -39.20 -26.17 12.13
C VAL A 43 -39.60 -27.45 11.33
N PRO A 44 -38.78 -28.54 11.24
CA PRO A 44 -37.45 -28.81 11.82
C PRO A 44 -36.32 -29.23 10.87
N ALA A 45 -35.12 -29.16 11.43
CA ALA A 45 -33.88 -29.76 10.97
C ALA A 45 -33.87 -31.30 11.08
N GLU A 46 -33.29 -31.94 10.08
CA GLU A 46 -32.88 -33.34 10.11
C GLU A 46 -31.35 -33.43 10.10
N LYS A 47 -30.85 -34.20 11.07
CA LYS A 47 -29.43 -34.55 11.24
C LYS A 47 -29.08 -35.64 10.23
N GLU A 48 -28.04 -35.45 9.44
CA GLU A 48 -27.33 -36.56 8.80
C GLU A 48 -25.83 -36.49 9.08
N ALA A 49 -25.30 -37.69 9.30
CA ALA A 49 -24.11 -37.98 10.07
C ALA A 49 -22.81 -37.88 9.26
N GLU A 50 -21.73 -37.68 10.02
CA GLU A 50 -20.34 -37.70 9.64
C GLU A 50 -19.93 -38.96 8.86
N ALA A 51 -19.30 -38.74 7.70
CA ALA A 51 -18.36 -39.68 7.12
C ALA A 51 -16.99 -38.98 7.06
N VAL A 52 -16.12 -39.37 7.99
CA VAL A 52 -14.72 -38.96 8.07
C VAL A 52 -13.99 -39.63 6.90
N ALA A 53 -13.65 -38.86 5.87
CA ALA A 53 -12.68 -39.25 4.87
C ALA A 53 -11.34 -38.62 5.25
N GLU A 54 -10.35 -39.47 5.49
CA GLU A 54 -8.97 -39.14 5.81
C GLU A 54 -8.38 -38.18 4.75
N GLU A 55 -8.23 -36.91 5.09
CA GLU A 55 -7.31 -36.01 4.38
C GLU A 55 -5.88 -36.43 4.73
N GLN A 56 -5.28 -37.21 3.84
CA GLN A 56 -3.83 -37.39 3.80
C GLN A 56 -3.20 -36.00 3.66
N GLY A 57 -2.45 -35.61 4.69
CA GLY A 57 -1.79 -34.32 4.78
C GLY A 57 -0.91 -34.05 3.57
N SER A 58 -1.27 -33.03 2.80
CA SER A 58 -0.27 -32.31 2.04
C SER A 58 0.62 -31.59 3.06
N GLU A 59 1.89 -31.97 3.11
CA GLU A 59 2.89 -31.17 3.80
C GLU A 59 2.83 -29.76 3.22
N ALA A 60 2.25 -28.84 3.99
CA ALA A 60 2.19 -27.44 3.64
C ALA A 60 3.63 -26.94 3.55
N THR A 61 4.15 -26.86 2.32
CA THR A 61 5.41 -26.18 2.02
C THR A 61 5.35 -24.81 2.68
N THR A 62 6.09 -24.64 3.77
CA THR A 62 6.09 -23.41 4.54
C THR A 62 6.55 -22.29 3.61
N ALA A 63 5.71 -21.26 3.45
CA ALA A 63 6.02 -20.13 2.60
C ALA A 63 7.39 -19.57 3.01
N SER A 64 8.31 -19.42 2.05
CA SER A 64 9.65 -18.89 2.30
C SER A 64 9.55 -17.50 2.93
N VAL A 65 9.99 -17.36 4.18
CA VAL A 65 10.01 -16.08 4.88
C VAL A 65 11.21 -15.27 4.38
N GLU A 66 10.95 -14.17 3.69
CA GLU A 66 12.00 -13.20 3.35
C GLU A 66 12.29 -12.29 4.54
N ILE A 67 13.57 -12.19 4.91
CA ILE A 67 14.03 -11.36 6.03
C ILE A 67 14.94 -10.27 5.48
N PHE A 68 14.56 -9.02 5.72
CA PHE A 68 15.37 -7.84 5.40
C PHE A 68 15.95 -7.26 6.68
N VAL A 69 17.26 -7.03 6.70
CA VAL A 69 17.96 -6.40 7.83
C VAL A 69 18.32 -4.98 7.43
N ASP A 70 17.80 -4.01 8.19
CA ASP A 70 18.12 -2.59 8.01
C ASP A 70 19.23 -2.18 9.01
N PRO A 71 20.44 -1.84 8.53
CA PRO A 71 21.54 -1.43 9.40
C PRO A 71 21.22 -0.19 10.26
N ASN A 72 20.42 0.74 9.75
CA ASN A 72 20.00 1.92 10.51
C ASN A 72 18.99 1.53 11.61
N ALA A 73 18.12 0.55 11.35
CA ALA A 73 17.21 0.02 12.37
C ALA A 73 17.98 -0.69 13.50
N VAL A 74 19.02 -1.46 13.17
CA VAL A 74 19.89 -2.11 14.17
C VAL A 74 20.52 -1.05 15.08
N LYS A 75 21.13 0.00 14.51
CA LYS A 75 21.71 1.12 15.28
C LYS A 75 20.67 1.86 16.12
N ALA A 76 19.50 2.15 15.55
CA ALA A 76 18.43 2.86 16.26
C ALA A 76 17.79 2.04 17.39
N ASN A 77 17.98 0.72 17.40
CA ASN A 77 17.52 -0.18 18.45
C ASN A 77 18.49 -0.27 19.63
N GLU A 78 19.67 0.35 19.54
CA GLU A 78 20.61 0.42 20.66
C GLU A 78 20.02 1.27 21.81
N ASN A 79 20.17 0.81 23.06
CA ASN A 79 19.60 1.46 24.25
C ASN A 79 20.38 2.70 24.72
N THR A 80 20.90 3.49 23.76
CA THR A 80 21.78 4.65 24.00
C THR A 80 21.03 5.99 23.95
N PHE A 81 19.71 5.95 23.79
CA PHE A 81 18.87 7.14 23.62
C PHE A 81 18.52 7.85 24.93
N PRO A 82 18.34 9.18 24.91
CA PRO A 82 17.83 9.93 26.06
C PRO A 82 16.33 9.73 26.24
N GLN A 83 15.89 9.55 27.49
CA GLN A 83 14.46 9.60 27.81
C GLN A 83 13.99 11.06 27.81
N LEU A 84 12.80 11.32 27.28
CA LEU A 84 12.20 12.64 27.36
C LEU A 84 11.62 12.88 28.77
N PRO A 85 11.60 14.15 29.23
CA PRO A 85 11.00 14.47 30.52
C PRO A 85 9.49 14.19 30.51
N SER A 86 9.01 13.45 31.50
CA SER A 86 7.59 13.10 31.63
C SER A 86 6.84 14.13 32.48
N SER A 87 5.64 14.51 32.03
CA SER A 87 4.71 15.34 32.82
C SER A 87 3.88 14.47 33.78
N THR A 88 3.28 15.04 34.82
CA THR A 88 2.27 14.32 35.64
C THR A 88 0.87 14.54 35.07
N LEU A 89 0.09 13.47 34.90
CA LEU A 89 -1.32 13.55 34.51
C LEU A 89 -2.17 12.71 35.46
N ASN A 90 -3.29 13.25 35.89
CA ASN A 90 -4.28 12.47 36.63
C ASN A 90 -5.30 11.81 35.68
N PRO A 91 -6.03 10.76 36.11
CA PRO A 91 -7.00 10.08 35.24
C PRO A 91 -8.15 10.97 34.74
N ARG A 92 -8.51 12.03 35.48
CA ARG A 92 -9.53 12.99 35.07
C ARG A 92 -9.08 13.77 33.83
N GLN A 93 -7.84 14.22 33.81
CA GLN A 93 -7.23 14.93 32.69
C GLN A 93 -7.17 14.08 31.42
N VAL A 94 -6.91 12.78 31.54
CA VAL A 94 -6.94 11.85 30.40
C VAL A 94 -8.35 11.78 29.79
N ARG A 95 -9.38 11.62 30.63
CA ARG A 95 -10.79 11.62 30.18
C ARG A 95 -11.21 12.95 29.58
N GLU A 96 -10.65 14.05 30.08
CA GLU A 96 -10.92 15.39 29.56
C GLU A 96 -10.42 15.53 28.11
N ILE A 97 -9.23 15.00 27.80
CA ILE A 97 -8.72 14.98 26.42
C ILE A 97 -9.61 14.16 25.49
N GLU A 98 -10.13 13.02 25.95
CA GLU A 98 -11.10 12.24 25.16
C GLU A 98 -12.41 13.02 24.94
N ALA A 99 -12.88 13.76 25.94
CA ALA A 99 -14.05 14.61 25.82
C ALA A 99 -13.81 15.78 24.84
N MET A 100 -12.63 16.42 24.90
CA MET A 100 -12.21 17.43 23.93
C MET A 100 -12.20 16.89 22.51
N ALA A 101 -11.58 15.71 22.30
CA ALA A 101 -11.54 15.07 20.99
C ALA A 101 -12.96 14.85 20.43
N LYS A 102 -13.93 14.48 21.27
CA LYS A 102 -15.34 14.27 20.91
C LYS A 102 -16.16 15.55 20.71
N GLY A 103 -15.56 16.75 20.82
CA GLY A 103 -16.24 18.04 20.61
C GLY A 103 -16.44 18.88 21.86
N GLY A 104 -15.85 18.50 23.00
CA GLY A 104 -15.85 19.30 24.22
C GLY A 104 -14.97 20.56 24.13
N THR A 105 -15.00 21.38 25.19
CA THR A 105 -14.19 22.61 25.31
C THR A 105 -12.70 22.32 25.26
N ILE A 106 -12.01 22.89 24.28
CA ILE A 106 -10.58 22.65 24.03
C ILE A 106 -9.70 23.44 25.01
N ASP A 107 -8.76 22.74 25.66
CA ASP A 107 -7.66 23.30 26.45
C ASP A 107 -6.32 22.94 25.78
N ARG A 108 -5.63 23.95 25.26
CA ARG A 108 -4.35 23.77 24.55
C ARG A 108 -3.24 23.28 25.46
N ASP A 109 -3.16 23.80 26.69
CA ASP A 109 -2.10 23.46 27.63
C ASP A 109 -2.26 22.02 28.10
N LEU A 110 -3.52 21.59 28.32
CA LEU A 110 -3.78 20.20 28.65
C LEU A 110 -3.43 19.25 27.50
N ILE A 111 -3.72 19.61 26.25
CA ILE A 111 -3.33 18.83 25.07
C ILE A 111 -1.81 18.69 25.00
N GLN A 112 -1.06 19.78 25.14
CA GLN A 112 0.40 19.73 25.11
C GLN A 112 0.96 18.87 26.24
N LYS A 113 0.41 19.02 27.46
CA LYS A 113 0.80 18.21 28.62
C LYS A 113 0.52 16.73 28.40
N TYR A 114 -0.63 16.41 27.79
CA TYR A 114 -1.03 15.06 27.39
C TYR A 114 -0.04 14.44 26.41
N VAL A 115 0.26 15.13 25.32
CA VAL A 115 1.23 14.68 24.32
C VAL A 115 2.61 14.50 24.95
N ASN A 116 3.09 15.45 25.76
CA ASN A 116 4.38 15.35 26.43
C ASN A 116 4.48 14.14 27.37
N LYS A 117 3.42 13.82 28.13
CA LYS A 117 3.40 12.63 28.99
C LYS A 117 3.65 11.36 28.19
N PHE A 118 2.79 11.10 27.20
CA PHE A 118 2.78 9.81 26.54
C PHE A 118 3.92 9.68 25.53
N THR A 119 4.41 10.77 24.95
CA THR A 119 5.65 10.74 24.15
C THR A 119 6.89 10.51 25.00
N ALA A 120 6.93 10.99 26.24
CA ALA A 120 7.98 10.60 27.19
C ALA A 120 7.91 9.10 27.52
N ASP A 121 6.71 8.56 27.70
CA ASP A 121 6.51 7.13 27.95
C ASP A 121 6.95 6.25 26.77
N LEU A 122 6.79 6.72 25.51
CA LEU A 122 7.35 6.05 24.33
C LEU A 122 8.88 5.98 24.34
N THR A 123 9.55 6.82 25.12
CA THR A 123 11.01 6.82 25.30
C THR A 123 11.44 6.21 26.65
N ASN A 124 10.51 5.63 27.41
CA ASN A 124 10.86 5.01 28.69
C ASN A 124 11.57 3.67 28.45
N ARG A 125 12.83 3.56 28.90
CA ARG A 125 13.66 2.37 28.72
C ARG A 125 13.06 1.12 29.37
N SER A 126 12.37 1.25 30.50
CA SER A 126 11.71 0.12 31.16
C SER A 126 10.53 -0.38 30.34
N PHE A 127 9.74 0.53 29.74
CA PHE A 127 8.61 0.18 28.89
C PHE A 127 9.07 -0.46 27.58
N ILE A 128 10.13 0.10 26.98
CA ILE A 128 10.74 -0.42 25.77
C ILE A 128 11.33 -1.81 26.04
N LYS A 129 12.13 -2.00 27.09
CA LYS A 129 12.70 -3.31 27.48
C LYS A 129 11.59 -4.34 27.74
N GLY A 130 10.55 -3.96 28.48
CA GLY A 130 9.43 -4.85 28.80
C GLY A 130 8.66 -5.35 27.58
N LEU A 131 8.75 -4.66 26.43
CA LEU A 131 8.11 -5.07 25.18
C LEU A 131 8.85 -6.21 24.45
N PHE A 132 10.18 -6.16 24.34
CA PHE A 132 10.94 -7.13 23.52
C PHE A 132 11.84 -8.08 24.32
N ALA A 133 12.16 -7.74 25.56
CA ALA A 133 12.92 -8.58 26.48
C ALA A 133 12.27 -8.53 27.87
N PRO A 134 11.02 -9.03 28.02
CA PRO A 134 10.36 -9.09 29.31
C PRO A 134 11.17 -9.97 30.26
N ASP A 135 11.46 -9.47 31.46
CA ASP A 135 12.10 -10.27 32.50
C ASP A 135 11.16 -11.43 32.89
N GLU A 136 11.69 -12.64 33.11
CA GLU A 136 10.89 -13.87 33.29
C GLU A 136 9.92 -13.83 34.49
N GLY A 137 10.13 -12.91 35.45
CA GLY A 137 9.24 -12.67 36.60
C GLY A 137 8.29 -11.47 36.44
N LEU A 138 8.28 -10.83 35.28
CA LEU A 138 7.48 -9.62 35.05
C LEU A 138 5.99 -9.97 34.87
N SER A 139 5.13 -9.41 35.72
CA SER A 139 3.69 -9.56 35.55
C SER A 139 3.25 -9.02 34.17
N PRO A 140 2.40 -9.73 33.41
CA PRO A 140 1.85 -9.25 32.13
C PRO A 140 1.09 -7.92 32.23
N SER A 141 0.62 -7.56 33.42
CA SER A 141 -0.08 -6.30 33.70
C SER A 141 0.81 -5.22 34.31
N SER A 142 2.10 -5.49 34.51
CA SER A 142 3.03 -4.50 35.07
C SER A 142 3.21 -3.31 34.13
N ALA A 143 3.49 -2.13 34.69
CA ALA A 143 3.73 -0.92 33.92
C ALA A 143 4.86 -1.09 32.88
N ALA A 144 5.88 -1.90 33.18
CA ALA A 144 6.95 -2.22 32.23
C ALA A 144 6.44 -3.05 31.04
N ALA A 145 5.51 -4.00 31.26
CA ALA A 145 4.95 -4.85 30.20
C ALA A 145 3.98 -4.09 29.28
N VAL A 146 3.17 -3.20 29.86
CA VAL A 146 2.07 -2.55 29.11
C VAL A 146 2.34 -1.09 28.74
N GLY A 147 3.31 -0.44 29.38
CA GLY A 147 3.48 1.02 29.32
C GLY A 147 3.71 1.57 27.92
N PHE A 148 4.46 0.87 27.06
CA PHE A 148 4.67 1.30 25.67
C PHE A 148 3.36 1.21 24.86
N ARG A 149 2.63 0.09 24.99
CA ARG A 149 1.34 -0.12 24.33
C ARG A 149 0.32 0.92 24.80
N ASP A 150 0.26 1.16 26.10
CA ASP A 150 -0.67 2.12 26.68
C ASP A 150 -0.32 3.55 26.24
N ALA A 151 0.96 3.91 26.13
CA ALA A 151 1.39 5.19 25.60
C ALA A 151 0.99 5.37 24.12
N SER A 152 1.25 4.37 23.27
CA SER A 152 0.82 4.37 21.87
C SER A 152 -0.71 4.49 21.74
N PHE A 153 -1.47 3.71 22.53
CA PHE A 153 -2.92 3.78 22.55
C PHE A 153 -3.42 5.17 22.95
N ASN A 154 -2.88 5.75 24.03
CA ASN A 154 -3.25 7.08 24.49
C ASN A 154 -2.89 8.17 23.47
N LEU A 155 -1.80 8.04 22.72
CA LEU A 155 -1.49 9.00 21.65
C LEU A 155 -2.40 8.83 20.41
N SER A 156 -2.77 7.58 20.09
CA SER A 156 -3.59 7.30 18.90
C SER A 156 -5.09 7.53 19.11
N ASN A 157 -5.62 7.23 20.29
CA ASN A 157 -7.07 7.25 20.55
C ASN A 157 -7.71 8.65 20.36
N PRO A 158 -7.12 9.76 20.84
CA PRO A 158 -7.67 11.10 20.62
C PRO A 158 -7.76 11.48 19.14
N ILE A 159 -6.82 11.02 18.30
CA ILE A 159 -6.86 11.25 16.86
C ILE A 159 -8.10 10.57 16.25
N GLU A 160 -8.32 9.29 16.57
CA GLU A 160 -9.46 8.54 16.06
C GLU A 160 -10.80 9.10 16.56
N LEU A 161 -10.87 9.49 17.83
CA LEU A 161 -12.05 10.13 18.41
C LEU A 161 -12.36 11.47 17.71
N ALA A 162 -11.34 12.31 17.48
CA ALA A 162 -11.51 13.58 16.81
C ALA A 162 -11.96 13.41 15.35
N LYS A 163 -11.41 12.44 14.63
CA LYS A 163 -11.84 12.13 13.25
C LYS A 163 -13.28 11.66 13.20
N ARG A 164 -13.70 10.75 14.10
CA ARG A 164 -15.11 10.31 14.18
C ARG A 164 -16.08 11.44 14.53
N ALA A 165 -15.64 12.38 15.36
CA ALA A 165 -16.42 13.55 15.75
C ALA A 165 -16.33 14.71 14.75
N ASN A 166 -15.57 14.57 13.65
CA ASN A 166 -15.23 15.66 12.73
C ASN A 166 -14.68 16.92 13.42
N ASN A 167 -13.94 16.74 14.53
CA ASN A 167 -13.41 17.83 15.33
C ASN A 167 -12.05 18.30 14.81
N ALA A 168 -12.07 19.05 13.71
CA ALA A 168 -10.87 19.59 13.08
C ALA A 168 -10.07 20.54 13.99
N ALA A 169 -10.74 21.28 14.88
CA ALA A 169 -10.08 22.22 15.79
C ALA A 169 -9.18 21.51 16.81
N PHE A 170 -9.68 20.45 17.45
CA PHE A 170 -8.87 19.62 18.34
C PHE A 170 -7.73 18.95 17.58
N LEU A 171 -8.03 18.34 16.43
CA LEU A 171 -7.02 17.60 15.65
C LEU A 171 -5.86 18.50 15.20
N LYS A 172 -6.15 19.76 14.85
CA LYS A 172 -5.13 20.75 14.52
C LYS A 172 -4.17 20.98 15.70
N LEU A 173 -4.71 21.34 16.87
CA LEU A 173 -3.89 21.63 18.06
C LEU A 173 -3.15 20.39 18.58
N TYR A 174 -3.77 19.22 18.47
CA TYR A 174 -3.14 17.94 18.82
C TYR A 174 -1.96 17.65 17.89
N THR A 175 -2.13 17.86 16.58
CA THR A 175 -1.04 17.68 15.60
C THR A 175 0.09 18.68 15.81
N GLU A 176 -0.21 19.96 16.08
CA GLU A 176 0.80 20.96 16.44
C GLU A 176 1.64 20.49 17.65
N SER A 177 0.99 19.94 18.67
CA SER A 177 1.64 19.43 19.88
C SER A 177 2.53 18.21 19.59
N LEU A 178 2.09 17.30 18.71
CA LEU A 178 2.89 16.17 18.24
C LEU A 178 4.11 16.63 17.42
N LEU A 179 3.92 17.57 16.48
CA LEU A 179 4.99 18.10 15.64
C LEU A 179 6.07 18.81 16.47
N ALA A 180 5.70 19.46 17.58
CA ALA A 180 6.65 20.09 18.49
C ALA A 180 7.63 19.11 19.13
N VAL A 181 7.22 17.86 19.39
CA VAL A 181 8.06 16.83 20.02
C VAL A 181 8.68 15.83 19.02
N ALA A 182 8.11 15.73 17.81
CA ALA A 182 8.53 14.79 16.78
C ALA A 182 10.04 14.82 16.45
N PRO A 183 10.73 15.99 16.33
CA PRO A 183 12.16 16.01 16.02
C PRO A 183 13.03 15.25 17.02
N LYS A 184 12.63 15.22 18.31
CA LYS A 184 13.34 14.48 19.36
C LYS A 184 13.05 12.98 19.26
N LEU A 185 11.81 12.61 19.00
CA LEU A 185 11.38 11.22 18.90
C LEU A 185 11.93 10.52 17.64
N LEU A 186 11.95 11.22 16.50
CA LEU A 186 12.46 10.71 15.22
C LEU A 186 13.98 10.45 15.22
N LYS A 187 14.68 10.94 16.24
CA LYS A 187 16.11 10.68 16.51
C LYS A 187 16.33 9.75 17.71
N ASN A 188 15.26 9.22 18.31
CA ASN A 188 15.30 8.42 19.54
C ASN A 188 15.39 6.91 19.22
N HIS A 189 14.97 6.05 20.15
CA HIS A 189 14.85 4.61 19.94
C HIS A 189 13.97 4.28 18.72
N LEU A 190 14.27 3.20 18.00
CA LEU A 190 13.53 2.73 16.82
C LEU A 190 12.01 2.75 17.01
N LEU A 191 11.50 2.19 18.11
CA LEU A 191 10.07 2.13 18.40
C LEU A 191 9.44 3.52 18.54
N ALA A 192 10.14 4.48 19.16
CA ALA A 192 9.65 5.85 19.29
C ALA A 192 9.65 6.57 17.95
N ARG A 193 10.68 6.35 17.10
CA ARG A 193 10.71 6.90 15.73
C ARG A 193 9.54 6.39 14.91
N LEU A 194 9.32 5.07 14.95
CA LEU A 194 8.27 4.38 14.23
C LEU A 194 6.88 4.89 14.64
N GLU A 195 6.61 4.90 15.94
CA GLU A 195 5.32 5.34 16.46
C GLU A 195 5.07 6.82 16.14
N THR A 196 6.10 7.66 16.16
CA THR A 196 5.96 9.07 15.77
C THR A 196 5.54 9.22 14.32
N ALA A 197 6.16 8.48 13.39
CA ALA A 197 5.77 8.51 11.98
C ALA A 197 4.33 8.01 11.77
N ILE A 198 3.93 6.94 12.48
CA ILE A 198 2.56 6.41 12.47
C ILE A 198 1.56 7.44 12.98
N LEU A 199 1.81 8.03 14.15
CA LEU A 199 0.92 9.01 14.78
C LEU A 199 0.72 10.22 13.89
N LEU A 200 1.82 10.82 13.39
CA LEU A 200 1.74 11.91 12.42
C LEU A 200 0.95 11.49 11.18
N GLY A 201 1.17 10.28 10.65
CA GLY A 201 0.43 9.77 9.51
C GLY A 201 -1.07 9.60 9.77
N LYS A 202 -1.46 9.18 10.99
CA LYS A 202 -2.87 9.00 11.38
C LYS A 202 -3.64 10.31 11.44
N THR A 203 -2.96 11.41 11.77
CA THR A 203 -3.58 12.75 11.79
C THR A 203 -4.12 13.14 10.41
N GLY A 204 -3.48 12.70 9.32
CA GLY A 204 -3.78 13.15 7.97
C GLY A 204 -3.54 14.66 7.76
N SER A 205 -2.81 15.31 8.69
CA SER A 205 -2.62 16.75 8.68
C SER A 205 -1.52 17.16 7.68
N PRO A 206 -1.83 18.11 6.76
CA PRO A 206 -0.85 18.65 5.82
C PRO A 206 0.39 19.25 6.48
N GLU A 207 0.30 19.74 7.71
CA GLU A 207 1.41 20.32 8.47
C GLU A 207 2.56 19.31 8.72
N ALA A 208 2.29 18.00 8.65
CA ALA A 208 3.31 16.96 8.81
C ALA A 208 4.14 16.67 7.55
N ILE A 209 3.76 17.22 6.39
CA ILE A 209 4.38 16.90 5.09
C ILE A 209 5.89 17.14 5.06
N GLU A 210 6.34 18.28 5.58
CA GLU A 210 7.77 18.63 5.61
C GLU A 210 8.56 17.67 6.50
N THR A 211 7.96 17.20 7.60
CA THR A 211 8.55 16.17 8.46
C THR A 211 8.73 14.86 7.69
N PHE A 212 7.71 14.41 6.93
CA PHE A 212 7.80 13.19 6.12
C PHE A 212 8.85 13.30 5.01
N ILE A 213 8.91 14.44 4.31
CA ILE A 213 9.94 14.71 3.31
C ILE A 213 11.34 14.64 3.94
N ALA A 214 11.52 15.24 5.11
CA ALA A 214 12.79 15.18 5.82
C ALA A 214 13.18 13.74 6.19
N GLN A 215 12.23 12.90 6.62
CA GLN A 215 12.51 11.50 6.95
C GLN A 215 12.86 10.65 5.73
N LEU A 216 12.21 10.88 4.59
CA LEU A 216 12.53 10.19 3.33
C LEU A 216 13.95 10.51 2.87
N ASN A 217 14.37 11.77 2.97
CA ASN A 217 15.68 12.26 2.57
C ASN A 217 16.82 11.94 3.56
N ASP A 218 16.48 11.60 4.81
CA ASP A 218 17.47 11.26 5.83
C ASP A 218 18.10 9.89 5.54
N LYS A 219 19.40 9.87 5.25
CA LYS A 219 20.16 8.63 4.95
C LYS A 219 20.41 7.77 6.18
N GLU A 220 20.34 8.35 7.38
CA GLU A 220 20.49 7.63 8.65
C GLU A 220 19.16 7.16 9.21
N GLN A 221 18.05 7.55 8.57
CA GLN A 221 16.73 7.10 8.98
C GLN A 221 16.48 5.65 8.54
N THR A 222 15.73 4.95 9.36
CA THR A 222 15.38 3.54 9.13
C THR A 222 14.37 3.42 8.01
N THR A 223 14.47 2.36 7.23
CA THR A 223 13.54 2.02 6.15
C THR A 223 12.10 1.95 6.65
N TRP A 224 11.87 1.48 7.88
CA TRP A 224 10.54 1.44 8.49
C TRP A 224 9.95 2.83 8.71
N VAL A 225 10.73 3.79 9.22
CA VAL A 225 10.26 5.16 9.40
C VAL A 225 9.98 5.81 8.05
N LYS A 226 10.78 5.53 7.02
CA LYS A 226 10.53 6.00 5.65
C LYS A 226 9.25 5.40 5.05
N ILE A 227 9.00 4.11 5.24
CA ILE A 227 7.74 3.44 4.84
C ILE A 227 6.54 4.16 5.45
N TRP A 228 6.57 4.42 6.76
CA TRP A 228 5.46 5.10 7.43
C TRP A 228 5.36 6.57 7.09
N SER A 229 6.47 7.22 6.73
CA SER A 229 6.47 8.59 6.20
C SER A 229 5.81 8.65 4.82
N ALA A 230 6.13 7.72 3.92
CA ALA A 230 5.46 7.57 2.63
C ALA A 230 3.95 7.29 2.82
N ARG A 231 3.58 6.43 3.77
CA ARG A 231 2.17 6.20 4.12
C ARG A 231 1.50 7.44 4.71
N GLY A 232 2.24 8.23 5.50
CA GLY A 232 1.77 9.52 6.01
C GLY A 232 1.42 10.51 4.89
N ILE A 233 2.25 10.58 3.84
CA ILE A 233 1.94 11.37 2.63
C ILE A 233 0.63 10.89 2.00
N VAL A 234 0.44 9.58 1.82
CA VAL A 234 -0.81 9.02 1.29
C VAL A 234 -2.01 9.42 2.15
N ASN A 235 -1.89 9.33 3.48
CA ASN A 235 -2.99 9.67 4.39
C ASN A 235 -3.35 11.17 4.36
N ILE A 236 -2.41 12.08 4.08
CA ILE A 236 -2.70 13.51 3.87
C ILE A 236 -3.52 13.72 2.58
N LEU A 237 -3.20 12.93 1.54
CA LEU A 237 -3.80 13.03 0.22
C LEU A 237 -5.16 12.32 0.12
N GLN A 238 -5.44 11.34 0.97
CA GLN A 238 -6.69 10.58 0.93
C GLN A 238 -7.86 11.37 1.53
N THR A 239 -8.97 11.42 0.81
CA THR A 239 -10.22 12.02 1.32
C THR A 239 -11.02 10.99 2.12
N ALA A 240 -11.98 11.46 2.94
CA ALA A 240 -12.88 10.58 3.69
C ALA A 240 -13.72 9.65 2.80
N THR A 241 -13.91 10.00 1.52
CA THR A 241 -14.63 9.20 0.52
C THR A 241 -13.72 8.22 -0.24
N GLY A 242 -12.44 8.09 0.14
CA GLY A 242 -11.47 7.21 -0.53
C GLY A 242 -10.86 7.79 -1.80
N GLY A 243 -11.16 9.05 -2.13
CA GLY A 243 -10.56 9.78 -3.25
C GLY A 243 -9.20 10.38 -2.91
N TYR A 244 -8.63 11.13 -3.85
CA TYR A 244 -7.33 11.80 -3.69
C TYR A 244 -7.46 13.31 -3.94
N GLN A 245 -7.01 14.10 -2.97
CA GLN A 245 -6.90 15.56 -3.08
C GLN A 245 -5.46 15.99 -3.37
N ASP A 246 -5.29 17.23 -3.83
CA ASP A 246 -3.97 17.82 -4.01
C ASP A 246 -3.40 18.31 -2.67
N LEU A 247 -2.07 18.33 -2.52
CA LEU A 247 -1.45 18.89 -1.32
C LEU A 247 -1.79 20.40 -1.20
N PRO A 248 -2.22 20.88 -0.02
CA PRO A 248 -2.56 22.29 0.18
C PRO A 248 -1.41 23.29 -0.09
N GLY A 249 -0.14 22.85 -0.04
CA GLY A 249 1.03 23.66 -0.40
C GLY A 249 1.28 23.81 -1.91
N GLY A 250 0.40 23.27 -2.75
CA GLY A 250 0.44 23.41 -4.20
C GLY A 250 1.57 22.64 -4.89
N PRO A 251 1.75 22.86 -6.20
CA PRO A 251 2.63 22.03 -7.05
C PRO A 251 4.10 21.99 -6.61
N THR A 252 4.63 23.06 -6.02
CA THR A 252 6.03 23.10 -5.55
C THR A 252 6.27 22.12 -4.41
N LEU A 253 5.36 22.06 -3.43
CA LEU A 253 5.48 21.12 -2.31
C LEU A 253 5.24 19.68 -2.78
N THR A 254 4.29 19.48 -3.69
CA THR A 254 4.07 18.18 -4.34
C THR A 254 5.32 17.70 -5.08
N ALA A 255 5.99 18.56 -5.84
CA ALA A 255 7.23 18.23 -6.52
C ALA A 255 8.33 17.85 -5.53
N LYS A 256 8.48 18.60 -4.42
CA LYS A 256 9.45 18.30 -3.36
C LYS A 256 9.21 16.91 -2.74
N ALA A 257 7.96 16.58 -2.44
CA ALA A 257 7.59 15.26 -1.92
C ALA A 257 7.83 14.14 -2.94
N ALA A 258 7.49 14.38 -4.21
CA ALA A 258 7.71 13.42 -5.28
C ALA A 258 9.20 13.14 -5.52
N HIS A 259 10.04 14.17 -5.52
CA HIS A 259 11.51 14.03 -5.62
C HIS A 259 12.08 13.19 -4.49
N ALA A 260 11.66 13.41 -3.23
CA ALA A 260 12.11 12.59 -2.11
C ALA A 260 11.77 11.09 -2.26
N LEU A 261 10.62 10.77 -2.87
CA LEU A 261 10.22 9.39 -3.16
C LEU A 261 10.98 8.81 -4.36
N VAL A 262 11.24 9.61 -5.39
CA VAL A 262 12.05 9.22 -6.57
C VAL A 262 13.49 8.93 -6.14
N ASP A 263 14.09 9.81 -5.34
CA ASP A 263 15.45 9.63 -4.81
C ASP A 263 15.54 8.37 -3.94
N TRP A 264 14.50 8.08 -3.15
CA TRP A 264 14.45 6.85 -2.36
C TRP A 264 14.29 5.59 -3.22
N LEU A 265 13.45 5.63 -4.26
CA LEU A 265 13.28 4.54 -5.23
C LEU A 265 14.55 4.26 -6.05
N ALA A 266 15.47 5.23 -6.16
CA ALA A 266 16.74 5.05 -6.84
C ALA A 266 17.75 4.21 -6.04
N ASP A 267 17.47 3.95 -4.76
CA ASP A 267 18.28 3.04 -3.93
C ASP A 267 18.10 1.58 -4.40
N LYS A 268 19.20 0.97 -4.85
CA LYS A 268 19.21 -0.38 -5.40
C LYS A 268 18.99 -1.47 -4.33
N ASP A 269 19.30 -1.15 -3.08
CA ASP A 269 19.16 -2.07 -1.96
C ASP A 269 17.79 -1.91 -1.26
N LEU A 270 16.90 -1.12 -1.84
CA LEU A 270 15.59 -0.85 -1.28
C LEU A 270 14.74 -2.13 -1.27
N PRO A 271 14.29 -2.63 -0.09
CA PRO A 271 13.50 -3.85 -0.04
C PRO A 271 12.13 -3.63 -0.68
N TRP A 272 11.56 -4.68 -1.26
CA TRP A 272 10.33 -4.58 -2.05
C TRP A 272 9.15 -3.93 -1.31
N PRO A 273 8.94 -4.09 0.02
CA PRO A 273 7.82 -3.41 0.68
C PRO A 273 8.03 -1.90 0.74
N ALA A 274 9.29 -1.44 0.79
CA ALA A 274 9.62 -0.03 0.72
C ALA A 274 9.41 0.53 -0.69
N GLN A 275 9.80 -0.22 -1.74
CA GLN A 275 9.48 0.13 -3.13
C GLN A 275 7.96 0.28 -3.34
N LEU A 276 7.17 -0.69 -2.87
CA LEU A 276 5.70 -0.67 -2.97
C LEU A 276 5.13 0.60 -2.31
N ARG A 277 5.60 0.94 -1.12
CA ARG A 277 5.12 2.10 -0.36
C ARG A 277 5.54 3.43 -0.97
N ALA A 278 6.76 3.50 -1.52
CA ALA A 278 7.21 4.68 -2.23
C ALA A 278 6.40 4.92 -3.51
N LEU A 279 6.11 3.87 -4.28
CA LEU A 279 5.25 3.93 -5.47
C LEU A 279 3.81 4.31 -5.14
N GLU A 280 3.21 3.72 -4.09
CA GLU A 280 1.88 4.09 -3.60
C GLU A 280 1.80 5.61 -3.30
N ALA A 281 2.77 6.14 -2.55
CA ALA A 281 2.84 7.56 -2.24
C ALA A 281 3.07 8.43 -3.48
N LEU A 282 3.93 8.00 -4.41
CA LEU A 282 4.20 8.71 -5.64
C LEU A 282 2.95 8.77 -6.54
N GLY A 283 2.21 7.66 -6.64
CA GLY A 283 0.94 7.59 -7.35
C GLY A 283 -0.12 8.48 -6.72
N ALA A 284 -0.19 8.53 -5.38
CA ALA A 284 -1.12 9.39 -4.64
C ALA A 284 -0.84 10.89 -4.85
N LEU A 285 0.42 11.30 -5.06
CA LEU A 285 0.80 12.68 -5.40
C LEU A 285 0.38 13.07 -6.83
N ARG A 286 0.16 12.08 -7.70
CA ARG A 286 -0.43 12.23 -9.04
C ARG A 286 0.35 13.20 -9.94
N MET A 287 1.66 13.29 -9.75
CA MET A 287 2.56 14.18 -10.51
C MET A 287 3.48 13.36 -11.42
N ALA A 288 3.37 13.55 -12.74
CA ALA A 288 4.25 12.87 -13.70
C ALA A 288 5.63 13.54 -13.85
N ALA A 289 5.71 14.85 -13.60
CA ALA A 289 6.91 15.65 -13.82
C ALA A 289 6.91 16.89 -12.92
N ASP A 290 8.10 17.41 -12.65
CA ASP A 290 8.28 18.73 -12.03
C ASP A 290 7.64 19.81 -12.93
N PRO A 291 6.83 20.73 -12.39
CA PRO A 291 6.26 21.85 -13.16
C PRO A 291 7.28 22.68 -13.93
N ARG A 292 8.54 22.73 -13.46
CA ARG A 292 9.66 23.46 -14.08
C ARG A 292 10.42 22.65 -15.12
N ALA A 293 10.19 21.32 -15.19
CA ALA A 293 10.91 20.41 -16.07
C ALA A 293 9.97 19.32 -16.66
N GLN A 294 8.80 19.75 -17.17
CA GLN A 294 7.73 18.86 -17.65
C GLN A 294 8.18 17.82 -18.68
N ALA A 295 9.13 18.17 -19.56
CA ALA A 295 9.64 17.27 -20.60
C ALA A 295 10.47 16.09 -20.06
N LYS A 296 10.99 16.15 -18.83
CA LYS A 296 11.85 15.09 -18.27
C LYS A 296 11.06 13.90 -17.73
N LEU A 297 9.80 14.10 -17.35
CA LEU A 297 8.94 13.06 -16.76
C LEU A 297 9.58 12.33 -15.58
N GLU A 298 10.41 13.01 -14.80
CA GLU A 298 11.30 12.37 -13.81
C GLU A 298 10.58 11.40 -12.86
N MET A 299 9.42 11.81 -12.34
CA MET A 299 8.59 10.99 -11.46
C MET A 299 8.00 9.77 -12.19
N ALA A 300 7.48 9.97 -13.41
CA ALA A 300 6.95 8.88 -14.21
C ALA A 300 8.07 7.93 -14.67
N SER A 301 9.25 8.44 -15.01
CA SER A 301 10.39 7.65 -15.45
C SER A 301 10.93 6.76 -14.32
N ALA A 302 10.86 7.20 -13.06
CA ALA A 302 11.19 6.37 -11.92
C ALA A 302 10.22 5.17 -11.79
N ALA A 303 8.91 5.41 -11.88
CA ALA A 303 7.92 4.33 -11.87
C ALA A 303 8.06 3.41 -13.11
N MET A 304 8.34 3.98 -14.28
CA MET A 304 8.56 3.22 -15.51
C MET A 304 9.78 2.29 -15.41
N GLN A 305 10.85 2.73 -14.77
CA GLN A 305 12.03 1.90 -14.52
C GLN A 305 11.71 0.69 -13.65
N VAL A 306 10.89 0.86 -12.61
CA VAL A 306 10.46 -0.25 -11.76
C VAL A 306 9.52 -1.20 -12.52
N LEU A 307 8.60 -0.67 -13.32
CA LEU A 307 7.67 -1.46 -14.14
C LEU A 307 8.40 -2.32 -15.20
N ALA A 308 9.38 -1.73 -15.88
CA ALA A 308 10.10 -2.36 -16.97
C ALA A 308 11.19 -3.35 -16.50
N ASP A 309 11.66 -3.25 -15.24
CA ASP A 309 12.67 -4.15 -14.70
C ASP A 309 12.06 -5.54 -14.42
N PRO A 310 12.48 -6.58 -15.16
CA PRO A 310 11.90 -7.92 -15.03
C PRO A 310 12.47 -8.70 -13.83
N THR A 311 13.40 -8.12 -13.07
CA THR A 311 13.91 -8.66 -11.80
C THR A 311 13.12 -8.16 -10.60
N THR A 312 12.41 -7.04 -10.76
CA THR A 312 11.48 -6.52 -9.76
C THR A 312 10.33 -7.49 -9.54
N ARG A 313 9.93 -7.66 -8.27
CA ARG A 313 8.75 -8.44 -7.88
C ARG A 313 7.50 -8.00 -8.63
N LEU A 314 6.66 -8.96 -9.02
CA LEU A 314 5.45 -8.70 -9.81
C LEU A 314 4.48 -7.74 -9.12
N GLU A 315 4.32 -7.84 -7.80
CA GLU A 315 3.44 -6.98 -7.01
C GLU A 315 3.94 -5.53 -7.02
N VAL A 316 5.26 -5.33 -7.01
CA VAL A 316 5.88 -4.00 -7.10
C VAL A 316 5.78 -3.45 -8.53
N ARG A 317 5.99 -4.28 -9.56
CA ARG A 317 5.77 -3.89 -10.97
C ARG A 317 4.31 -3.48 -11.21
N ALA A 318 3.35 -4.23 -10.67
CA ALA A 318 1.94 -3.88 -10.75
C ALA A 318 1.65 -2.55 -10.05
N GLN A 319 2.22 -2.32 -8.86
CA GLN A 319 2.11 -1.04 -8.16
C GLN A 319 2.74 0.12 -8.95
N ALA A 320 3.84 -0.12 -9.66
CA ALA A 320 4.45 0.87 -10.55
C ALA A 320 3.55 1.21 -11.74
N PHE A 321 2.86 0.22 -12.32
CA PHE A 321 1.86 0.44 -13.35
C PHE A 321 0.66 1.25 -12.82
N TRP A 322 0.15 0.93 -11.63
CA TRP A 322 -0.87 1.73 -10.96
C TRP A 322 -0.42 3.18 -10.75
N THR A 323 0.81 3.36 -10.29
CA THR A 323 1.43 4.67 -10.07
C THR A 323 1.41 5.52 -11.34
N LEU A 324 1.83 4.94 -12.47
CA LEU A 324 1.78 5.59 -13.79
C LEU A 324 0.35 5.91 -14.22
N GLY A 325 -0.60 5.02 -13.98
CA GLY A 325 -2.02 5.25 -14.25
C GLY A 325 -2.63 6.37 -13.42
N MET A 326 -2.11 6.64 -12.21
CA MET A 326 -2.63 7.69 -11.32
C MET A 326 -2.12 9.11 -11.64
N MET A 327 -1.00 9.20 -12.35
CA MET A 327 -0.32 10.47 -12.63
C MET A 327 -1.12 11.38 -13.58
N ARG A 328 -1.15 12.68 -13.28
CA ARG A 328 -1.65 13.69 -14.21
C ARG A 328 -0.56 14.01 -15.24
N VAL A 329 -0.84 13.71 -16.51
CA VAL A 329 0.08 13.95 -17.63
C VAL A 329 -0.42 15.14 -18.43
N ASN A 330 0.31 16.25 -18.40
CA ASN A 330 -0.01 17.44 -19.18
C ASN A 330 0.22 17.18 -20.69
N GLN A 331 -0.48 17.86 -21.59
CA GLN A 331 -0.19 17.77 -23.03
C GLN A 331 1.24 18.21 -23.38
N ALA A 332 1.84 19.10 -22.59
CA ALA A 332 3.25 19.48 -22.71
C ALA A 332 4.21 18.30 -22.42
N ASN A 333 3.74 17.22 -21.81
CA ASN A 333 4.48 16.00 -21.52
C ASN A 333 4.49 15.06 -22.75
N GLY A 334 4.79 15.58 -23.95
CA GLY A 334 4.73 14.82 -25.21
C GLY A 334 5.64 13.59 -25.29
N LYS A 335 6.46 13.33 -24.26
CA LYS A 335 7.33 12.16 -24.11
C LYS A 335 6.74 11.04 -23.25
N PHE A 336 5.47 11.14 -22.84
CA PHE A 336 4.80 10.10 -22.08
C PHE A 336 4.24 9.06 -23.05
N ASN A 337 4.94 7.93 -23.17
CA ASN A 337 4.59 6.88 -24.12
C ASN A 337 3.52 5.94 -23.55
N TYR A 338 2.24 6.27 -23.80
CA TYR A 338 1.09 5.52 -23.31
C TYR A 338 1.06 4.06 -23.75
N LYS A 339 1.44 3.78 -25.00
CA LYS A 339 1.47 2.40 -25.53
C LYS A 339 2.49 1.56 -24.78
N LEU A 340 3.68 2.11 -24.55
CA LEU A 340 4.75 1.43 -23.84
C LEU A 340 4.35 1.13 -22.38
N VAL A 341 3.79 2.11 -21.68
CA VAL A 341 3.27 1.92 -20.31
C VAL A 341 2.20 0.83 -20.27
N ALA A 342 1.22 0.90 -21.17
CA ALA A 342 0.15 -0.09 -21.25
C ALA A 342 0.71 -1.50 -21.58
N TYR A 343 1.66 -1.60 -22.51
CA TYR A 343 2.31 -2.84 -22.90
C TYR A 343 2.94 -3.56 -21.71
N TYR A 344 3.81 -2.89 -20.94
CA TYR A 344 4.40 -3.51 -19.74
C TYR A 344 3.35 -3.83 -18.67
N GLY A 345 2.30 -3.02 -18.53
CA GLY A 345 1.16 -3.36 -17.66
C GLY A 345 0.46 -4.66 -18.10
N GLY A 346 0.34 -4.88 -19.40
CA GLY A 346 -0.16 -6.13 -19.97
C GLY A 346 0.79 -7.31 -19.76
N GLU A 347 2.10 -7.11 -19.84
CA GLU A 347 3.08 -8.15 -19.52
C GLU A 347 2.97 -8.59 -18.06
N VAL A 348 2.89 -7.65 -17.12
CA VAL A 348 2.69 -7.94 -15.70
C VAL A 348 1.38 -8.70 -15.49
N ALA A 349 0.29 -8.31 -16.16
CA ALA A 349 -0.99 -9.01 -16.07
C ALA A 349 -0.92 -10.45 -16.58
N ALA A 350 -0.21 -10.69 -17.69
CA ALA A 350 0.01 -12.03 -18.22
C ALA A 350 0.85 -12.89 -17.26
N GLU A 351 1.96 -12.35 -16.74
CA GLU A 351 2.82 -13.05 -15.78
C GLU A 351 2.07 -13.38 -14.48
N LEU A 352 1.22 -12.49 -13.97
CA LEU A 352 0.36 -12.76 -12.81
C LEU A 352 -0.62 -13.91 -13.10
N GLY A 353 -1.25 -13.91 -14.27
CA GLY A 353 -2.12 -15.01 -14.71
C GLY A 353 -1.41 -16.37 -14.76
N GLU A 354 -0.18 -16.41 -15.27
CA GLU A 354 0.66 -17.61 -15.28
C GLU A 354 1.02 -18.07 -13.86
N ARG A 355 1.35 -17.14 -12.95
CA ARG A 355 1.65 -17.47 -11.54
C ARG A 355 0.45 -18.02 -10.80
N ILE A 356 -0.75 -17.49 -11.06
CA ILE A 356 -1.99 -18.02 -10.51
C ILE A 356 -2.17 -19.47 -10.95
N LEU A 357 -2.10 -19.74 -12.26
CA LEU A 357 -2.25 -21.09 -12.82
C LEU A 357 -1.20 -22.07 -12.26
N ALA A 358 0.05 -21.63 -12.12
CA ALA A 358 1.13 -22.46 -11.62
C ALA A 358 1.03 -22.78 -10.12
N THR A 359 0.30 -21.98 -9.34
CA THR A 359 0.27 -22.12 -7.88
C THR A 359 -1.10 -22.50 -7.32
N TYR A 360 -2.19 -22.35 -8.05
CA TYR A 360 -3.54 -22.50 -7.47
C TYR A 360 -3.83 -23.90 -6.92
N ASP A 361 -3.36 -24.96 -7.59
CA ASP A 361 -3.57 -26.34 -7.14
C ASP A 361 -2.80 -26.66 -5.86
N ALA A 362 -1.58 -26.14 -5.74
CA ALA A 362 -0.68 -26.41 -4.62
C ALA A 362 -0.92 -25.47 -3.43
N ASN A 363 -1.27 -24.21 -3.69
CA ASN A 363 -1.41 -23.17 -2.68
C ASN A 363 -2.38 -22.07 -3.14
N ILE A 364 -3.67 -22.26 -2.83
CA ILE A 364 -4.73 -21.31 -3.17
C ILE A 364 -4.47 -19.92 -2.56
N ALA A 365 -3.96 -19.86 -1.33
CA ALA A 365 -3.71 -18.59 -0.66
C ALA A 365 -2.64 -17.79 -1.40
N LEU A 366 -1.54 -18.42 -1.80
CA LEU A 366 -0.49 -17.80 -2.62
C LEU A 366 -1.06 -17.36 -3.98
N ALA A 367 -1.84 -18.20 -4.66
CA ALA A 367 -2.48 -17.83 -5.92
C ALA A 367 -3.41 -16.61 -5.76
N GLN A 368 -4.15 -16.50 -4.66
CA GLN A 368 -4.96 -15.32 -4.34
C GLN A 368 -4.10 -14.06 -4.17
N THR A 369 -2.90 -14.16 -3.59
CA THR A 369 -1.98 -13.00 -3.50
C THR A 369 -1.55 -12.49 -4.88
N TYR A 370 -1.39 -13.37 -5.88
CA TYR A 370 -1.11 -12.97 -7.27
C TYR A 370 -2.34 -12.42 -8.01
N ALA A 371 -3.54 -12.79 -7.60
CA ALA A 371 -4.77 -12.27 -8.19
C ALA A 371 -5.11 -10.84 -7.72
N ALA A 372 -4.73 -10.49 -6.48
CA ALA A 372 -5.01 -9.16 -5.94
C ALA A 372 -4.44 -8.02 -6.79
N PRO A 373 -3.18 -8.06 -7.27
CA PRO A 373 -2.65 -7.04 -8.17
C PRO A 373 -3.43 -6.82 -9.46
N LEU A 374 -4.07 -7.87 -10.02
CA LEU A 374 -4.92 -7.71 -11.21
C LEU A 374 -6.11 -6.78 -10.94
N LEU A 375 -6.69 -6.86 -9.74
CA LEU A 375 -7.90 -6.13 -9.35
C LEU A 375 -7.60 -4.75 -8.78
N TYR A 376 -6.56 -4.61 -7.97
CA TYR A 376 -6.30 -3.40 -7.19
C TYR A 376 -5.23 -2.49 -7.79
N GLN A 377 -4.38 -3.01 -8.68
CA GLN A 377 -3.32 -2.24 -9.33
C GLN A 377 -3.55 -2.16 -10.85
N ILE A 378 -3.61 -3.30 -11.53
CA ILE A 378 -3.71 -3.34 -12.99
C ILE A 378 -5.02 -2.73 -13.48
N TYR A 379 -6.17 -3.20 -12.98
CA TYR A 379 -7.46 -2.69 -13.43
C TYR A 379 -7.62 -1.16 -13.19
N PRO A 380 -7.34 -0.61 -11.99
CA PRO A 380 -7.47 0.82 -11.76
C PRO A 380 -6.43 1.66 -12.52
N ALA A 381 -5.26 1.10 -12.87
CA ALA A 381 -4.30 1.80 -13.73
C ALA A 381 -4.86 2.10 -15.12
N PHE A 382 -5.70 1.22 -15.68
CA PHE A 382 -6.38 1.47 -16.96
C PHE A 382 -7.60 2.37 -16.77
N TYR A 383 -8.49 2.01 -15.85
CA TYR A 383 -9.85 2.53 -15.77
C TYR A 383 -10.04 3.67 -14.77
N GLY A 384 -9.04 3.92 -13.92
CA GLY A 384 -9.05 4.96 -12.90
C GLY A 384 -9.56 4.47 -11.55
N VAL A 385 -9.42 5.35 -10.55
CA VAL A 385 -9.92 5.16 -9.20
C VAL A 385 -11.01 6.19 -8.94
N GLU A 386 -12.06 5.79 -8.23
CA GLU A 386 -13.12 6.71 -7.81
C GLU A 386 -12.56 7.84 -6.95
N GLY A 387 -13.06 9.07 -7.13
CA GLY A 387 -12.55 10.24 -6.42
C GLY A 387 -11.15 10.71 -6.84
N ALA A 388 -10.50 10.05 -7.81
CA ALA A 388 -9.25 10.48 -8.43
C ALA A 388 -9.50 10.96 -9.87
N ARG A 389 -9.93 12.22 -10.02
CA ARG A 389 -10.21 12.82 -11.35
C ARG A 389 -9.03 12.63 -12.30
N GLU A 390 -9.22 12.20 -13.55
CA GLU A 390 -8.13 11.97 -14.54
C GLU A 390 -7.14 10.85 -14.18
N ALA A 391 -7.40 10.07 -13.12
CA ALA A 391 -6.68 8.81 -12.92
C ALA A 391 -7.17 7.73 -13.87
N GLY A 392 -6.27 6.84 -14.27
CA GLY A 392 -6.48 5.79 -15.25
C GLY A 392 -6.03 6.22 -16.64
N LEU A 393 -5.24 5.39 -17.32
CA LEU A 393 -4.75 5.67 -18.67
C LEU A 393 -5.88 6.06 -19.64
N LEU A 394 -7.04 5.40 -19.56
CA LEU A 394 -8.20 5.64 -20.42
C LEU A 394 -8.93 6.96 -20.14
N ARG A 395 -8.70 7.54 -18.96
CA ARG A 395 -9.28 8.82 -18.52
C ARG A 395 -8.32 9.99 -18.73
N MET A 396 -7.09 9.74 -19.18
CA MET A 396 -6.11 10.81 -19.39
C MET A 396 -6.50 11.67 -20.62
N PRO A 397 -6.60 13.01 -20.46
CA PRO A 397 -6.99 13.90 -21.57
C PRO A 397 -6.04 13.86 -22.77
N SER A 398 -4.76 13.56 -22.52
CA SER A 398 -3.65 13.53 -23.47
C SER A 398 -3.46 12.19 -24.18
N LEU A 399 -4.35 11.21 -23.96
CA LEU A 399 -4.22 9.86 -24.53
C LEU A 399 -4.23 9.85 -26.08
N GLY A 400 -5.04 10.72 -26.70
CA GLY A 400 -5.07 10.93 -28.16
C GLY A 400 -5.13 9.63 -28.98
N ASN A 401 -4.24 9.52 -29.97
CA ASN A 401 -4.16 8.38 -30.90
C ASN A 401 -3.81 7.04 -30.22
N ASN A 402 -3.35 7.05 -28.97
CA ASN A 402 -3.02 5.82 -28.24
C ASN A 402 -4.27 5.14 -27.65
N ARG A 403 -5.42 5.82 -27.66
CA ARG A 403 -6.68 5.33 -27.06
C ARG A 403 -7.05 3.93 -27.55
N GLY A 404 -7.06 3.69 -28.86
CA GLY A 404 -7.46 2.40 -29.41
C GLY A 404 -6.59 1.24 -28.91
N TYR A 405 -5.27 1.44 -28.82
CA TYR A 405 -4.34 0.44 -28.29
C TYR A 405 -4.61 0.15 -26.81
N VAL A 406 -4.71 1.20 -25.99
CA VAL A 406 -4.89 1.07 -24.53
C VAL A 406 -6.26 0.45 -24.22
N GLU A 407 -7.31 0.80 -24.96
CA GLU A 407 -8.65 0.21 -24.81
C GLU A 407 -8.66 -1.27 -25.20
N GLN A 408 -8.05 -1.63 -26.34
CA GLN A 408 -7.94 -3.03 -26.77
C GLN A 408 -7.18 -3.87 -25.73
N LEU A 409 -6.05 -3.39 -25.24
CA LEU A 409 -5.28 -4.11 -24.23
C LEU A 409 -6.05 -4.27 -22.92
N GLY A 410 -6.69 -3.20 -22.44
CA GLY A 410 -7.57 -3.27 -21.26
C GLY A 410 -8.71 -4.29 -21.42
N ASN A 411 -9.31 -4.37 -22.62
CA ASN A 411 -10.36 -5.32 -22.95
C ASN A 411 -9.88 -6.78 -22.96
N VAL A 412 -8.59 -7.05 -23.24
CA VAL A 412 -8.01 -8.40 -23.19
C VAL A 412 -7.55 -8.76 -21.78
N ILE A 413 -7.14 -7.78 -20.97
CA ILE A 413 -6.76 -7.98 -19.55
C ILE A 413 -7.98 -8.25 -18.67
N LYS A 414 -9.10 -7.55 -18.90
CA LYS A 414 -10.32 -7.66 -18.06
C LYS A 414 -10.81 -9.13 -17.93
N PRO A 415 -10.88 -9.94 -19.01
CA PRO A 415 -11.17 -11.37 -18.91
C PRO A 415 -10.20 -12.16 -18.03
N VAL A 416 -8.88 -11.88 -18.09
CA VAL A 416 -7.88 -12.56 -17.24
C VAL A 416 -8.19 -12.33 -15.75
N ALA A 417 -8.43 -11.08 -15.35
CA ALA A 417 -8.79 -10.75 -13.97
C ALA A 417 -10.11 -11.41 -13.53
N LYS A 418 -11.11 -11.41 -14.42
CA LYS A 418 -12.40 -12.06 -14.15
C LYS A 418 -12.27 -13.57 -13.97
N SER A 419 -11.62 -14.26 -14.91
CA SER A 419 -11.42 -15.71 -14.87
C SER A 419 -10.59 -16.13 -13.66
N ALA A 420 -9.61 -15.31 -13.23
CA ALA A 420 -8.88 -15.54 -11.98
C ALA A 420 -9.80 -15.53 -10.75
N VAL A 421 -10.68 -14.53 -10.62
CA VAL A 421 -11.65 -14.47 -9.51
C VAL A 421 -12.63 -15.64 -9.55
N GLU A 422 -13.13 -15.99 -10.74
CA GLU A 422 -14.05 -17.10 -10.93
C GLU A 422 -13.41 -18.44 -10.53
N LEU A 423 -12.13 -18.65 -10.84
CA LEU A 423 -11.38 -19.83 -10.43
C LEU A 423 -11.38 -20.01 -8.91
N PHE A 424 -11.16 -18.94 -8.13
CA PHE A 424 -11.16 -19.03 -6.66
C PHE A 424 -12.54 -19.24 -6.04
N LYS A 425 -13.60 -18.78 -6.71
CA LYS A 425 -14.99 -18.97 -6.25
C LYS A 425 -15.57 -20.33 -6.66
N ALA A 426 -14.84 -21.09 -7.49
CA ALA A 426 -15.36 -22.29 -8.10
C ALA A 426 -15.48 -23.47 -7.12
N PRO A 427 -16.59 -24.23 -7.18
CA PRO A 427 -16.66 -25.53 -6.52
C PRO A 427 -15.62 -26.48 -7.13
N LYS A 428 -15.14 -27.47 -6.36
CA LYS A 428 -14.04 -28.37 -6.75
C LYS A 428 -14.20 -28.96 -8.16
N GLY A 429 -15.41 -29.41 -8.51
CA GLY A 429 -15.70 -30.02 -9.83
C GLY A 429 -15.62 -29.09 -11.05
N ASN A 430 -15.56 -27.76 -10.86
CA ASN A 430 -15.47 -26.79 -11.95
C ASN A 430 -14.09 -26.13 -12.08
N ARG A 431 -13.16 -26.42 -11.17
CA ARG A 431 -11.85 -25.73 -11.12
C ARG A 431 -11.00 -25.97 -12.35
N GLU A 432 -10.92 -27.20 -12.84
CA GLU A 432 -10.13 -27.53 -14.04
C GLU A 432 -10.64 -26.77 -15.28
N LYS A 433 -11.96 -26.70 -15.45
CA LYS A 433 -12.60 -25.93 -16.52
C LYS A 433 -12.24 -24.45 -16.44
N LEU A 434 -12.27 -23.85 -15.25
CA LEU A 434 -11.98 -22.43 -15.06
C LEU A 434 -10.48 -22.12 -15.10
N ALA A 435 -9.62 -23.06 -14.68
CA ALA A 435 -8.19 -22.98 -14.87
C ALA A 435 -7.83 -23.00 -16.37
N LYS A 436 -8.50 -23.87 -17.14
CA LYS A 436 -8.39 -23.87 -18.61
C LYS A 436 -8.85 -22.54 -19.22
N ASP A 437 -10.01 -22.01 -18.80
CA ASP A 437 -10.48 -20.70 -19.28
C ASP A 437 -9.48 -19.58 -18.96
N LEU A 438 -8.96 -19.50 -17.73
CA LEU A 438 -7.92 -18.55 -17.36
C LEU A 438 -6.66 -18.73 -18.23
N SER A 439 -6.21 -19.96 -18.45
CA SER A 439 -5.09 -20.27 -19.34
C SER A 439 -5.33 -19.77 -20.76
N ASP A 440 -6.52 -19.99 -21.33
CA ASP A 440 -6.89 -19.52 -22.67
C ASP A 440 -6.91 -17.98 -22.74
N LYS A 441 -7.38 -17.29 -21.68
CA LYS A 441 -7.34 -15.81 -21.62
C LYS A 441 -5.91 -15.28 -21.50
N VAL A 442 -5.05 -15.92 -20.70
CA VAL A 442 -3.63 -15.55 -20.58
C VAL A 442 -2.91 -15.74 -21.92
N ALA A 443 -3.18 -16.84 -22.62
CA ALA A 443 -2.63 -17.09 -23.94
C ALA A 443 -3.09 -16.04 -24.96
N ALA A 444 -4.37 -15.65 -24.93
CA ALA A 444 -4.90 -14.57 -25.78
C ALA A 444 -4.22 -13.22 -25.48
N LEU A 445 -4.00 -12.88 -24.21
CA LEU A 445 -3.28 -11.68 -23.79
C LEU A 445 -1.83 -11.68 -24.30
N LYS A 446 -1.11 -12.80 -24.13
CA LYS A 446 0.26 -12.93 -24.65
C LYS A 446 0.30 -12.80 -26.16
N SER A 447 -0.60 -13.46 -26.89
CA SER A 447 -0.69 -13.34 -28.35
C SER A 447 -0.97 -11.91 -28.80
N PHE A 448 -1.80 -11.17 -28.06
CA PHE A 448 -2.03 -9.75 -28.32
C PHE A 448 -0.74 -8.94 -28.13
N LEU A 449 -0.03 -9.14 -27.01
CA LEU A 449 1.23 -8.43 -26.71
C LEU A 449 2.30 -8.73 -27.78
N ASP A 450 2.47 -9.99 -28.19
CA ASP A 450 3.46 -10.39 -29.18
C ASP A 450 3.19 -9.78 -30.57
N LYS A 451 1.92 -9.57 -30.93
CA LYS A 451 1.51 -8.97 -32.21
C LYS A 451 1.52 -7.44 -32.19
N ASN A 452 1.39 -6.83 -31.01
CA ASN A 452 1.19 -5.40 -30.84
C ASN A 452 2.29 -4.80 -29.96
N VAL A 453 3.54 -5.12 -30.30
CA VAL A 453 4.74 -4.58 -29.66
C VAL A 453 4.85 -3.08 -30.00
N PRO A 454 5.04 -2.18 -29.02
CA PRO A 454 5.25 -0.76 -29.28
C PRO A 454 6.44 -0.51 -30.20
N ASP A 455 6.25 0.36 -31.18
CA ASP A 455 7.26 0.82 -32.14
C ASP A 455 8.27 1.77 -31.48
N ASP A 456 7.78 2.65 -30.62
CA ASP A 456 8.61 3.56 -29.82
C ASP A 456 8.89 2.99 -28.43
N LYS A 457 10.19 2.99 -28.06
CA LYS A 457 10.73 2.52 -26.78
C LYS A 457 11.20 3.67 -25.89
N GLU A 458 11.10 4.90 -26.36
CA GLU A 458 11.43 6.08 -25.59
C GLU A 458 10.33 6.38 -24.58
N PHE A 459 10.74 6.68 -23.34
CA PHE A 459 9.89 7.25 -22.32
C PHE A 459 10.70 8.26 -21.51
N GLY A 460 10.27 9.53 -21.51
CA GLY A 460 10.98 10.61 -20.78
C GLY A 460 12.45 10.80 -21.22
N GLY A 461 12.80 10.51 -22.47
CA GLY A 461 14.18 10.61 -22.96
C GLY A 461 15.07 9.40 -22.64
N LYS A 462 14.52 8.32 -22.06
CA LYS A 462 15.22 7.05 -21.81
C LYS A 462 14.65 5.94 -22.67
N GLN A 463 15.49 4.98 -23.04
CA GLN A 463 15.11 3.79 -23.80
C GLN A 463 14.77 2.64 -22.84
N PHE A 464 13.67 1.93 -23.08
CA PHE A 464 13.26 0.77 -22.30
C PHE A 464 13.19 -0.49 -23.18
N PRO A 465 13.97 -1.55 -22.87
CA PRO A 465 14.09 -2.72 -23.74
C PRO A 465 12.82 -3.56 -23.74
N LEU A 466 12.28 -3.90 -24.90
CA LEU A 466 11.08 -4.75 -25.01
C LEU A 466 11.45 -6.23 -24.83
N LYS A 467 10.48 -7.06 -24.41
CA LYS A 467 10.68 -8.48 -24.08
C LYS A 467 11.40 -9.32 -25.13
N ALA A 468 11.18 -9.07 -26.42
CA ALA A 468 11.91 -9.73 -27.50
C ALA A 468 13.44 -9.55 -27.38
N GLN A 469 13.90 -8.44 -26.79
CA GLN A 469 15.32 -8.12 -26.59
C GLN A 469 15.83 -8.57 -25.22
N ILE A 470 14.95 -8.67 -24.21
CA ILE A 470 15.30 -9.16 -22.87
C ILE A 470 15.60 -10.67 -22.91
N ALA A 471 14.90 -11.42 -23.76
CA ALA A 471 15.14 -12.85 -23.96
C ALA A 471 16.57 -13.14 -24.48
N ASP A 472 17.08 -12.30 -25.39
CA ASP A 472 18.45 -12.42 -25.91
C ASP A 472 19.51 -12.12 -24.82
N VAL A 473 19.29 -11.10 -23.98
CA VAL A 473 20.21 -10.78 -22.87
C VAL A 473 20.22 -11.86 -21.78
N ARG A 474 19.07 -12.50 -21.50
CA ARG A 474 18.99 -13.62 -20.55
C ARG A 474 19.64 -14.91 -21.08
N ALA A 475 19.75 -15.07 -22.39
CA ALA A 475 20.47 -16.20 -23.00
C ALA A 475 22.00 -16.06 -22.86
N GLU A 476 22.51 -14.84 -22.65
CA GLU A 476 23.94 -14.55 -22.51
C GLU A 476 24.43 -14.52 -21.05
N ASP A 477 23.55 -14.49 -20.05
CA ASP A 477 23.91 -14.50 -18.62
C ASP A 477 23.65 -15.89 -17.97
N PRO A 478 24.68 -16.74 -17.76
CA PRO A 478 24.52 -18.12 -17.28
C PRO A 478 23.99 -18.23 -15.84
N LYS A 479 23.83 -17.12 -15.10
CA LYS A 479 23.33 -17.13 -13.72
C LYS A 479 21.79 -17.18 -13.61
N VAL A 480 21.05 -16.80 -14.65
CA VAL A 480 19.57 -16.73 -14.59
C VAL A 480 18.91 -18.09 -14.86
N VAL A 481 19.59 -19.00 -15.56
CA VAL A 481 19.06 -20.33 -15.94
C VAL A 481 18.90 -21.26 -14.72
N GLY A 482 19.63 -21.00 -13.61
CA GLY A 482 19.60 -21.85 -12.41
C GLY A 482 18.35 -21.70 -11.52
N ALA A 483 17.67 -20.54 -11.55
CA ALA A 483 16.61 -20.23 -10.58
C ALA A 483 15.22 -20.80 -10.96
N VAL A 484 15.05 -21.32 -12.19
CA VAL A 484 13.78 -21.89 -12.67
C VAL A 484 13.78 -23.43 -12.64
N ARG A 485 14.89 -24.06 -12.20
CA ARG A 485 15.03 -25.52 -12.07
C ARG A 485 15.52 -25.94 -10.67
N GLY A 486 14.93 -25.39 -9.62
CA GLY A 486 15.03 -25.96 -8.27
C GLY A 486 13.79 -26.79 -7.97
N LYS A 487 13.96 -28.12 -7.92
CA LYS A 487 12.95 -29.08 -7.45
C LYS A 487 12.69 -28.92 -5.96
#